data_AF-A0A831U8A7-F1
#
_entry.id   AF-A0A831U8A7-F1
#
_cell.length_a   1.000
_cell.length_b   1.000
_cell.length_c   1.000
_cell.angle_alpha   90.00
_cell.angle_beta   90.00
_cell.angle_gamma   90.00
#
_symmetry.space_group_name_H-M   'P 1'
#
loop_
_entity.id
_entity.type
_entity.pdbx_description
1 polymer ?
#
loop_
_entity_poly.entity_id
_entity_poly.type
_entity_poly.pdbx_seq_one_letter_code
_entity_poly.pdbx_strand_id
1 'polypeptide(L)'
;KERIARFLRGCQDCPPLSPEEIARLHRRKNELFAQLLEGGVALRPGVARLLSEAKEAGLRLALATTTSPENAYTFLVRTGLEGVFDLVLAGDVVSRKKPDPALYLLALKRLGLAPGEALALEDSRNGLLAALGAGLPVLVTPGLYTAHQDFSEAQAVLTHLGEPGRPGRVLQGPRQGQAVVADLAYLEEVRGWWNT
;
A
#
# COMPACT_ATOMS: atom_id res chain seq x y z
N LYS A 1 -4.80 -16.39 4.85
CA LYS A 1 -4.51 -17.82 5.20
C LYS A 1 -3.56 -18.47 4.19
N GLU A 2 -3.70 -18.09 2.93
CA GLU A 2 -2.98 -18.57 1.74
C GLU A 2 -1.46 -18.38 1.86
N ARG A 3 -1.02 -17.26 2.45
CA ARG A 3 0.42 -16.98 2.67
C ARG A 3 1.06 -17.97 3.66
N ILE A 4 0.35 -18.34 4.73
CA ILE A 4 0.82 -19.34 5.70
C ILE A 4 0.91 -20.69 5.01
N ALA A 5 -0.15 -21.11 4.29
CA ALA A 5 -0.14 -22.36 3.53
C ALA A 5 0.99 -22.40 2.48
N ARG A 6 1.25 -21.28 1.79
CA ARG A 6 2.36 -21.18 0.82
C ARG A 6 3.73 -21.29 1.50
N PHE A 7 3.92 -20.63 2.63
CA PHE A 7 5.16 -20.70 3.39
C PHE A 7 5.44 -22.13 3.86
N LEU A 8 4.43 -22.81 4.44
CA LEU A 8 4.56 -24.18 4.92
C LEU A 8 4.97 -25.17 3.81
N ARG A 9 4.53 -24.96 2.56
CA ARG A 9 4.95 -25.81 1.42
C ARG A 9 6.45 -25.73 1.11
N GLY A 10 7.12 -24.65 1.50
CA GLY A 10 8.57 -24.46 1.29
C GLY A 10 9.40 -24.58 2.57
N CYS A 11 8.78 -24.81 3.72
CA CYS A 11 9.47 -24.88 5.01
C CYS A 11 9.76 -26.34 5.36
N GLN A 12 11.05 -26.73 5.32
CA GLN A 12 11.47 -28.11 5.59
C GLN A 12 11.29 -28.51 7.06
N ASP A 13 11.46 -27.55 7.99
CA ASP A 13 11.44 -27.80 9.44
C ASP A 13 10.12 -27.39 10.11
N CYS A 14 9.09 -27.06 9.33
CA CYS A 14 7.79 -26.67 9.89
C CYS A 14 6.91 -27.89 10.15
N PRO A 15 6.14 -27.90 11.26
CA PRO A 15 5.13 -28.94 11.47
C PRO A 15 4.07 -28.87 10.36
N PRO A 16 3.55 -30.01 9.88
CA PRO A 16 2.42 -30.01 8.97
C PRO A 16 1.19 -29.45 9.71
N LEU A 17 0.55 -28.43 9.13
CA LEU A 17 -0.68 -27.85 9.68
C LEU A 17 -1.85 -28.13 8.75
N SER A 18 -2.95 -28.60 9.33
CA SER A 18 -4.23 -28.73 8.65
C SER A 18 -4.81 -27.35 8.26
N PRO A 19 -5.75 -27.30 7.30
CA PRO A 19 -6.44 -26.05 6.95
C PRO A 19 -7.10 -25.36 8.16
N GLU A 20 -7.62 -26.14 9.11
CA GLU A 20 -8.21 -25.62 10.34
C GLU A 20 -7.17 -24.98 11.27
N GLU A 21 -6.02 -25.62 11.43
CA GLU A 21 -4.91 -25.07 12.23
C GLU A 21 -4.33 -23.81 11.60
N ILE A 22 -4.19 -23.77 10.27
CA ILE A 22 -3.81 -22.56 9.54
C ILE A 22 -4.83 -21.44 9.77
N ALA A 23 -6.12 -21.75 9.74
CA ALA A 23 -7.18 -20.78 10.03
C ALA A 23 -7.12 -20.29 11.48
N ARG A 24 -6.86 -21.19 12.46
CA ARG A 24 -6.68 -20.85 13.88
C ARG A 24 -5.46 -19.95 14.08
N LEU A 25 -4.32 -20.29 13.50
CA LEU A 25 -3.10 -19.48 13.56
C LEU A 25 -3.33 -18.09 12.95
N HIS A 26 -4.03 -18.02 11.82
CA HIS A 26 -4.38 -16.76 11.18
C HIS A 26 -5.28 -15.88 12.07
N ARG A 27 -6.29 -16.48 12.73
CA ARG A 27 -7.15 -15.76 13.69
C ARG A 27 -6.34 -15.25 14.87
N ARG A 28 -5.52 -16.10 15.49
CA ARG A 28 -4.68 -15.70 16.63
C ARG A 28 -3.72 -14.57 16.27
N LYS A 29 -3.11 -14.61 15.09
CA LYS A 29 -2.27 -13.53 14.58
C LYS A 29 -3.04 -12.22 14.40
N ASN A 30 -4.31 -12.27 13.98
CA ASN A 30 -5.14 -11.07 13.84
C ASN A 30 -5.51 -10.48 15.21
N GLU A 31 -5.84 -11.30 16.21
CA GLU A 31 -6.09 -10.86 17.59
C GLU A 31 -4.87 -10.14 18.17
N LEU A 32 -3.68 -10.75 18.05
CA LEU A 32 -2.42 -10.15 18.52
C LEU A 32 -2.11 -8.85 17.77
N PHE A 33 -2.38 -8.78 16.46
CA PHE A 33 -2.22 -7.54 15.71
C PHE A 33 -3.13 -6.43 16.24
N ALA A 34 -4.40 -6.73 16.51
CA ALA A 34 -5.33 -5.75 17.08
C ALA A 34 -4.89 -5.26 18.46
N GLN A 35 -4.37 -6.15 19.31
CA GLN A 35 -3.82 -5.80 20.63
C GLN A 35 -2.57 -4.92 20.51
N LEU A 36 -1.65 -5.22 19.58
CA LEU A 36 -0.47 -4.40 19.35
C LEU A 36 -0.83 -2.98 18.89
N LEU A 37 -1.91 -2.83 18.12
CA LEU A 37 -2.41 -1.51 17.73
C LEU A 37 -2.95 -0.68 18.91
N GLU A 38 -3.28 -1.30 20.06
CA GLU A 38 -3.67 -0.57 21.28
C GLU A 38 -2.49 0.22 21.87
N GLY A 39 -1.26 -0.26 21.68
CA GLY A 39 -0.04 0.46 22.05
C GLY A 39 0.26 1.68 21.17
N GLY A 40 -0.59 1.95 20.17
CA GLY A 40 -0.42 3.01 19.19
C GLY A 40 0.42 2.56 17.99
N VAL A 41 0.07 3.07 16.82
CA VAL A 41 0.86 2.91 15.59
C VAL A 41 1.06 4.28 14.95
N ALA A 42 2.32 4.61 14.65
CA ALA A 42 2.65 5.84 13.97
C ALA A 42 2.54 5.66 12.46
N LEU A 43 1.93 6.63 11.78
CA LEU A 43 1.98 6.72 10.33
C LEU A 43 3.42 7.01 9.88
N ARG A 44 3.78 6.51 8.69
CA ARG A 44 5.08 6.82 8.09
C ARG A 44 5.18 8.31 7.78
N PRO A 45 6.40 8.91 7.81
CA PRO A 45 6.59 10.32 7.51
C PRO A 45 5.97 10.71 6.17
N GLY A 46 5.12 11.73 6.17
CA GLY A 46 4.45 12.31 5.01
C GLY A 46 3.05 11.76 4.75
N VAL A 47 2.66 10.63 5.34
CA VAL A 47 1.36 9.99 5.03
C VAL A 47 0.18 10.86 5.49
N ALA A 48 0.17 11.28 6.75
CA ALA A 48 -0.95 12.06 7.30
C ALA A 48 -1.10 13.41 6.57
N ARG A 49 0.03 14.10 6.38
CA ARG A 49 0.10 15.37 5.65
C ARG A 49 -0.43 15.23 4.22
N LEU A 50 0.11 14.29 3.44
CA LEU A 50 -0.27 14.10 2.04
C LEU A 50 -1.75 13.75 1.89
N LEU A 51 -2.30 12.93 2.80
CA LEU A 51 -3.74 12.63 2.80
C LEU A 51 -4.57 13.89 3.09
N SER A 52 -4.15 14.74 4.02
CA SER A 52 -4.82 16.04 4.28
C SER A 52 -4.78 16.94 3.05
N GLU A 53 -3.59 17.15 2.47
CA GLU A 53 -3.39 17.96 1.25
C GLU A 53 -4.29 17.45 0.12
N ALA A 54 -4.35 16.13 -0.09
CA ALA A 54 -5.17 15.53 -1.12
C ALA A 54 -6.67 15.76 -0.87
N LYS A 55 -7.16 15.64 0.37
CA LYS A 55 -8.57 15.93 0.69
C LYS A 55 -8.90 17.41 0.52
N GLU A 56 -8.02 18.31 0.95
CA GLU A 56 -8.17 19.76 0.80
C GLU A 56 -8.22 20.17 -0.68
N ALA A 57 -7.45 19.47 -1.53
CA ALA A 57 -7.48 19.64 -2.98
C ALA A 57 -8.67 18.94 -3.69
N GLY A 58 -9.53 18.25 -2.94
CA GLY A 58 -10.70 17.56 -3.50
C GLY A 58 -10.39 16.27 -4.26
N LEU A 59 -9.21 15.67 -4.06
CA LEU A 59 -8.85 14.40 -4.68
C LEU A 59 -9.63 13.24 -4.07
N ARG A 60 -9.98 12.27 -4.91
CA ARG A 60 -10.60 11.00 -4.48
C ARG A 60 -9.54 10.09 -3.88
N LEU A 61 -9.80 9.54 -2.71
CA LEU A 61 -8.86 8.67 -1.99
C LEU A 61 -9.41 7.26 -1.86
N ALA A 62 -8.63 6.25 -2.24
CA ALA A 62 -8.96 4.85 -2.04
C ALA A 62 -7.86 4.07 -1.31
N LEU A 63 -8.28 3.19 -0.41
CA LEU A 63 -7.42 2.19 0.23
C LEU A 63 -7.66 0.83 -0.44
N ALA A 64 -6.64 0.31 -1.13
CA ALA A 64 -6.67 -1.01 -1.78
C ALA A 64 -5.65 -1.96 -1.15
N THR A 65 -6.09 -2.86 -0.27
CA THR A 65 -5.22 -3.72 0.54
C THR A 65 -5.65 -5.20 0.54
N THR A 66 -4.67 -6.10 0.74
CA THR A 66 -4.93 -7.54 0.93
C THR A 66 -5.09 -7.94 2.40
N THR A 67 -5.05 -7.00 3.35
CA THR A 67 -5.34 -7.28 4.77
C THR A 67 -6.82 -7.59 4.97
N SER A 68 -7.20 -8.17 6.10
CA SER A 68 -8.63 -8.40 6.37
C SER A 68 -9.38 -7.08 6.60
N PRO A 69 -10.69 -7.02 6.29
CA PRO A 69 -11.49 -5.80 6.51
C PRO A 69 -11.45 -5.30 7.94
N GLU A 70 -11.44 -6.21 8.93
CA GLU A 70 -11.40 -5.87 10.35
C GLU A 70 -10.08 -5.18 10.69
N ASN A 71 -8.95 -5.74 10.24
CA ASN A 71 -7.63 -5.13 10.46
C ASN A 71 -7.50 -3.76 9.77
N ALA A 72 -8.05 -3.62 8.56
CA ALA A 72 -8.06 -2.34 7.85
C ALA A 72 -8.85 -1.29 8.64
N TYR A 73 -10.06 -1.63 9.08
CA TYR A 73 -10.91 -0.74 9.87
C TYR A 73 -10.25 -0.36 11.20
N THR A 74 -9.78 -1.35 11.98
CA THR A 74 -9.07 -1.09 13.25
C THR A 74 -7.85 -0.20 13.04
N PHE A 75 -7.06 -0.42 11.98
CA PHE A 75 -5.92 0.44 11.67
C PHE A 75 -6.37 1.88 11.41
N LEU A 76 -7.36 2.09 10.54
CA LEU A 76 -7.86 3.42 10.19
C LEU A 76 -8.33 4.20 11.43
N VAL A 77 -9.15 3.57 12.28
CA VAL A 77 -9.61 4.17 13.55
C VAL A 77 -8.44 4.54 14.45
N ARG A 78 -7.50 3.60 14.66
CA ARG A 78 -6.35 3.80 15.57
C ARG A 78 -5.35 4.85 15.07
N THR A 79 -5.27 5.06 13.76
CA THR A 79 -4.42 6.09 13.15
C THR A 79 -5.13 7.43 12.95
N GLY A 80 -6.41 7.57 13.33
CA GLY A 80 -7.18 8.78 13.05
C GLY A 80 -7.46 9.02 11.56
N LEU A 81 -7.44 7.96 10.75
CA LEU A 81 -7.73 7.98 9.31
C LEU A 81 -9.14 7.48 8.98
N GLU A 82 -10.00 7.32 9.97
CA GLU A 82 -11.41 6.99 9.76
C GLU A 82 -12.08 8.10 8.93
N GLY A 83 -12.83 7.70 7.90
CA GLY A 83 -13.49 8.64 6.97
C GLY A 83 -12.55 9.41 6.04
N VAL A 84 -11.24 9.13 6.05
CA VAL A 84 -10.29 9.77 5.11
C VAL A 84 -10.51 9.28 3.68
N PHE A 85 -10.74 7.98 3.50
CA PHE A 85 -10.88 7.35 2.18
C PHE A 85 -12.35 7.31 1.73
N ASP A 86 -12.60 7.68 0.47
CA ASP A 86 -13.90 7.54 -0.20
C ASP A 86 -14.26 6.08 -0.49
N LEU A 87 -13.24 5.23 -0.64
CA LEU A 87 -13.40 3.82 -0.95
C LEU A 87 -12.35 2.99 -0.20
N VAL A 88 -12.81 1.97 0.53
CA VAL A 88 -11.95 0.98 1.15
C VAL A 88 -12.25 -0.40 0.54
N LEU A 89 -11.24 -0.97 -0.11
CA LEU A 89 -11.25 -2.33 -0.65
C LEU A 89 -10.22 -3.17 0.11
N ALA A 90 -10.71 -4.04 0.99
CA ALA A 90 -9.90 -4.91 1.84
C ALA A 90 -10.38 -6.38 1.75
N GLY A 91 -9.51 -7.30 2.13
CA GLY A 91 -9.82 -8.73 2.23
C GLY A 91 -9.93 -9.42 0.87
N ASP A 92 -10.98 -10.22 0.72
CA ASP A 92 -11.24 -11.07 -0.45
C ASP A 92 -12.35 -10.50 -1.34
N VAL A 93 -12.45 -9.16 -1.42
CA VAL A 93 -13.39 -8.47 -2.34
C VAL A 93 -13.12 -8.75 -3.82
N VAL A 94 -11.97 -9.36 -4.11
CA VAL A 94 -11.58 -9.92 -5.41
C VAL A 94 -11.07 -11.34 -5.22
N SER A 95 -11.30 -12.20 -6.22
CA SER A 95 -10.92 -13.62 -6.16
C SER A 95 -9.41 -13.86 -6.23
N ARG A 96 -8.67 -12.96 -6.91
CA ARG A 96 -7.22 -13.04 -7.07
C ARG A 96 -6.55 -11.87 -6.34
N LYS A 97 -5.51 -12.19 -5.57
CA LYS A 97 -4.74 -11.21 -4.78
C LYS A 97 -3.57 -10.68 -5.61
N LYS A 98 -3.05 -9.50 -5.21
CA LYS A 98 -1.80 -8.91 -5.72
C LYS A 98 -0.71 -10.00 -5.87
N PRO A 99 -0.03 -10.14 -7.03
CA PRO A 99 0.14 -9.15 -8.10
C PRO A 99 -0.98 -9.06 -9.15
N ASP A 100 -2.09 -9.78 -8.99
CA ASP A 100 -3.24 -9.62 -9.89
C ASP A 100 -3.83 -8.19 -9.79
N PRO A 101 -4.17 -7.53 -10.92
CA PRO A 101 -4.63 -6.14 -10.94
C PRO A 101 -6.09 -5.94 -10.52
N ALA A 102 -6.86 -7.02 -10.29
CA ALA A 102 -8.30 -6.95 -10.06
C ALA A 102 -8.74 -5.96 -8.99
N LEU A 103 -7.97 -5.80 -7.89
CA LEU A 103 -8.31 -4.88 -6.81
C LEU A 103 -8.25 -3.42 -7.25
N TYR A 104 -7.24 -3.04 -8.04
CA TYR A 104 -7.09 -1.69 -8.58
C TYR A 104 -8.11 -1.41 -9.68
N LEU A 105 -8.36 -2.38 -10.57
CA LEU A 105 -9.41 -2.27 -11.58
C LEU A 105 -10.79 -2.08 -10.95
N LEU A 106 -11.07 -2.78 -9.85
CA LEU A 106 -12.30 -2.58 -9.07
C LEU A 106 -12.36 -1.19 -8.44
N ALA A 107 -11.24 -0.68 -7.91
CA ALA A 107 -11.18 0.66 -7.34
C ALA A 107 -11.48 1.74 -8.40
N LEU A 108 -10.78 1.69 -9.54
CA LEU A 108 -10.99 2.59 -10.68
C LEU A 108 -12.45 2.57 -11.15
N LYS A 109 -13.02 1.36 -11.33
CA LYS A 109 -14.42 1.20 -11.73
C LYS A 109 -15.40 1.85 -10.73
N ARG A 110 -15.19 1.65 -9.42
CA ARG A 110 -16.08 2.20 -8.38
C ARG A 110 -15.95 3.71 -8.22
N LEU A 111 -14.78 4.27 -8.52
CA LEU A 111 -14.54 5.71 -8.49
C LEU A 111 -14.90 6.40 -9.81
N GLY A 112 -15.11 5.64 -10.90
CA GLY A 112 -15.38 6.19 -12.22
C GLY A 112 -14.16 6.88 -12.85
N LEU A 113 -12.96 6.40 -12.55
CA LEU A 113 -11.69 6.96 -13.01
C LEU A 113 -11.03 6.07 -14.06
N ALA A 114 -10.39 6.69 -15.05
CA ALA A 114 -9.44 6.03 -15.94
C ALA A 114 -8.08 5.84 -15.25
N PRO A 115 -7.27 4.84 -15.67
CA PRO A 115 -5.97 4.59 -15.04
C PRO A 115 -5.02 5.80 -15.02
N GLY A 116 -4.99 6.61 -16.09
CA GLY A 116 -4.16 7.81 -16.17
C GLY A 116 -4.59 8.97 -15.26
N GLU A 117 -5.78 8.89 -14.66
CA GLU A 117 -6.32 9.89 -13.72
C GLU A 117 -5.98 9.57 -12.26
N ALA A 118 -5.27 8.47 -12.01
CA ALA A 118 -4.92 8.03 -10.66
C ALA A 118 -3.44 7.68 -10.55
N LEU A 119 -2.89 7.79 -9.34
CA LEU A 119 -1.54 7.38 -8.98
C LEU A 119 -1.63 6.37 -7.83
N ALA A 120 -0.95 5.24 -7.95
CA ALA A 120 -0.85 4.27 -6.86
C ALA A 120 0.35 4.56 -5.96
N LEU A 121 0.13 4.57 -4.64
CA LEU A 121 1.18 4.53 -3.63
C LEU A 121 1.33 3.10 -3.12
N GLU A 122 2.54 2.54 -3.23
CA GLU A 122 2.81 1.15 -2.86
C GLU A 122 4.09 0.98 -2.03
N ASP A 123 4.25 -0.18 -1.41
CA ASP A 123 5.44 -0.52 -0.62
C ASP A 123 6.04 -1.88 -0.98
N SER A 124 5.41 -2.68 -1.84
CA SER A 124 5.81 -4.05 -2.14
C SER A 124 5.78 -4.34 -3.65
N ARG A 125 6.62 -5.28 -4.11
CA ARG A 125 6.68 -5.67 -5.52
C ARG A 125 5.36 -6.24 -6.03
N ASN A 126 4.67 -7.03 -5.20
CA ASN A 126 3.32 -7.51 -5.56
C ASN A 126 2.34 -6.34 -5.74
N GLY A 127 2.47 -5.32 -4.91
CA GLY A 127 1.74 -4.07 -5.02
C GLY A 127 2.00 -3.33 -6.33
N LEU A 128 3.28 -3.07 -6.60
CA LEU A 128 3.76 -2.45 -7.83
C LEU A 128 3.19 -3.18 -9.07
N LEU A 129 3.37 -4.50 -9.15
CA LEU A 129 2.91 -5.29 -10.30
C LEU A 129 1.38 -5.26 -10.46
N ALA A 130 0.62 -5.27 -9.36
CA ALA A 130 -0.84 -5.16 -9.42
C ALA A 130 -1.30 -3.79 -9.91
N ALA A 131 -0.65 -2.72 -9.47
CA ALA A 131 -0.97 -1.35 -9.89
C ALA A 131 -0.61 -1.13 -11.37
N LEU A 132 0.60 -1.53 -11.78
CA LEU A 132 1.03 -1.48 -13.18
C LEU A 132 0.13 -2.31 -14.09
N GLY A 133 -0.28 -3.51 -13.65
CA GLY A 133 -1.22 -4.35 -14.38
C GLY A 133 -2.63 -3.75 -14.54
N ALA A 134 -2.98 -2.75 -13.72
CA ALA A 134 -4.19 -1.95 -13.87
C ALA A 134 -3.98 -0.67 -14.70
N GLY A 135 -2.77 -0.46 -15.23
CA GLY A 135 -2.39 0.72 -16.01
C GLY A 135 -2.11 1.97 -15.17
N LEU A 136 -1.92 1.82 -13.85
CA LEU A 136 -1.65 2.94 -12.96
C LEU A 136 -0.15 3.30 -12.97
N PRO A 137 0.22 4.58 -13.01
CA PRO A 137 1.53 5.00 -12.55
C PRO A 137 1.66 4.73 -11.05
N VAL A 138 2.88 4.44 -10.60
CA VAL A 138 3.17 3.96 -9.25
C VAL A 138 4.36 4.68 -8.65
N LEU A 139 4.16 5.23 -7.45
CA LEU A 139 5.22 5.66 -6.56
C LEU A 139 5.36 4.63 -5.44
N VAL A 140 6.57 4.12 -5.25
CA VAL A 140 6.88 3.12 -4.22
C VAL A 140 7.62 3.76 -3.05
N THR A 141 7.21 3.39 -1.84
CA THR A 141 7.94 3.66 -0.59
C THR A 141 8.28 2.34 0.11
N PRO A 142 9.42 1.70 -0.17
CA PRO A 142 9.73 0.39 0.39
C PRO A 142 9.69 0.39 1.92
N GLY A 143 9.14 -0.66 2.50
CA GLY A 143 9.15 -0.92 3.94
C GLY A 143 10.34 -1.80 4.35
N LEU A 144 10.48 -2.04 5.65
CA LEU A 144 11.55 -2.88 6.21
C LEU A 144 11.65 -4.26 5.53
N TYR A 145 10.50 -4.87 5.24
CA TYR A 145 10.41 -6.21 4.64
C TYR A 145 10.51 -6.23 3.12
N THR A 146 10.53 -5.08 2.46
CA THR A 146 10.45 -4.98 1.00
C THR A 146 11.59 -4.19 0.39
N ALA A 147 12.48 -3.62 1.21
CA ALA A 147 13.66 -2.86 0.77
C ALA A 147 14.61 -3.62 -0.18
N HIS A 148 14.62 -4.95 -0.12
CA HIS A 148 15.44 -5.81 -0.99
C HIS A 148 14.74 -6.20 -2.31
N GLN A 149 13.48 -5.80 -2.48
CA GLN A 149 12.72 -6.11 -3.69
C GLN A 149 13.10 -5.15 -4.81
N ASP A 150 12.98 -5.62 -6.04
CA ASP A 150 13.15 -4.79 -7.23
C ASP A 150 11.92 -3.89 -7.42
N PHE A 151 12.15 -2.63 -7.79
CA PHE A 151 11.12 -1.63 -8.06
C PHE A 151 11.42 -0.81 -9.33
N SER A 152 12.29 -1.34 -10.21
CA SER A 152 12.78 -0.64 -11.39
C SER A 152 11.68 -0.16 -12.35
N GLU A 153 10.50 -0.79 -12.37
CA GLU A 153 9.35 -0.36 -13.19
C GLU A 153 8.48 0.74 -12.55
N ALA A 154 8.76 1.17 -11.33
CA ALA A 154 8.03 2.27 -10.69
C ALA A 154 8.45 3.63 -11.26
N GLN A 155 7.50 4.55 -11.38
CA GLN A 155 7.77 5.93 -11.81
C GLN A 155 8.60 6.69 -10.77
N ALA A 156 8.46 6.35 -9.49
CA ALA A 156 9.35 6.84 -8.46
C ALA A 156 9.51 5.85 -7.32
N VAL A 157 10.68 5.85 -6.71
CA VAL A 157 10.96 5.11 -5.48
C VAL A 157 11.52 6.09 -4.46
N LEU A 158 10.86 6.21 -3.31
CA LEU A 158 11.26 7.09 -2.22
C LEU A 158 11.55 6.28 -0.95
N THR A 159 12.44 6.76 -0.08
CA THR A 159 12.62 6.16 1.25
C THR A 159 11.35 6.27 2.11
N HIS A 160 10.67 7.41 2.04
CA HIS A 160 9.33 7.70 2.58
C HIS A 160 8.80 8.98 1.94
N LEU A 161 7.54 9.34 2.20
CA LEU A 161 6.91 10.54 1.63
C LEU A 161 7.46 11.85 2.21
N GLY A 162 8.02 11.81 3.42
CA GLY A 162 8.75 12.95 4.01
C GLY A 162 7.85 14.00 4.65
N GLU A 163 8.42 14.72 5.59
CA GLU A 163 7.78 15.84 6.29
C GLU A 163 8.72 17.06 6.26
N PRO A 164 8.20 18.29 6.44
CA PRO A 164 9.02 19.45 6.76
C PRO A 164 9.97 19.12 7.93
N GLY A 165 11.28 19.31 7.72
CA GLY A 165 12.32 18.97 8.70
C GLY A 165 12.73 17.49 8.76
N ARG A 166 12.00 16.58 8.10
CA ARG A 166 12.36 15.17 7.93
C ARG A 166 12.06 14.72 6.49
N PRO A 167 12.79 15.23 5.48
CA PRO A 167 12.54 14.87 4.09
C PRO A 167 12.91 13.41 3.83
N GLY A 168 12.19 12.78 2.92
CA GLY A 168 12.60 11.53 2.30
C GLY A 168 13.73 11.76 1.32
N ARG A 169 14.14 10.70 0.63
CA ARG A 169 15.11 10.74 -0.47
C ARG A 169 14.54 10.03 -1.69
N VAL A 170 14.73 10.63 -2.86
CA VAL A 170 14.40 10.00 -4.14
C VAL A 170 15.48 8.99 -4.50
N LEU A 171 15.13 7.71 -4.51
CA LEU A 171 16.00 6.61 -4.90
C LEU A 171 15.97 6.38 -6.42
N GLN A 172 14.80 6.58 -7.03
CA GLN A 172 14.54 6.48 -8.47
C GLN A 172 13.41 7.45 -8.84
N GLY A 173 13.45 7.97 -10.07
CA GLY A 173 12.40 8.83 -10.63
C GLY A 173 12.82 10.30 -10.75
N PRO A 174 11.86 11.23 -10.90
CA PRO A 174 12.15 12.65 -11.00
C PRO A 174 12.92 13.12 -9.75
N ARG A 175 13.96 13.93 -9.98
CA ARG A 175 14.84 14.46 -8.90
C ARG A 175 15.63 13.38 -8.16
N GLN A 176 16.00 12.29 -8.84
CA GLN A 176 16.81 11.22 -8.26
C GLN A 176 18.03 11.75 -7.50
N GLY A 177 18.25 11.21 -6.30
CA GLY A 177 19.33 11.61 -5.39
C GLY A 177 19.02 12.82 -4.51
N GLN A 178 17.92 13.52 -4.74
CA GLN A 178 17.53 14.69 -3.94
C GLN A 178 16.71 14.31 -2.71
N ALA A 179 16.71 15.21 -1.72
CA ALA A 179 15.77 15.17 -0.61
C ALA A 179 14.37 15.59 -1.09
N VAL A 180 13.31 14.99 -0.54
CA VAL A 180 11.94 15.24 -1.01
C VAL A 180 10.94 15.28 0.15
N VAL A 181 10.02 16.23 0.08
CA VAL A 181 8.73 16.18 0.79
C VAL A 181 7.71 15.99 -0.32
N ALA A 182 7.17 14.78 -0.46
CA ALA A 182 6.24 14.44 -1.52
C ALA A 182 4.90 15.12 -1.21
N ASP A 183 4.65 16.22 -1.92
CA ASP A 183 3.40 16.96 -1.97
C ASP A 183 2.66 16.65 -3.28
N LEU A 184 1.50 17.28 -3.48
CA LEU A 184 0.71 17.08 -4.70
C LEU A 184 1.46 17.46 -5.99
N ALA A 185 2.31 18.49 -5.94
CA ALA A 185 3.09 18.91 -7.11
C ALA A 185 4.12 17.85 -7.50
N TYR A 186 4.78 17.23 -6.52
CA TYR A 186 5.68 16.12 -6.76
C TYR A 186 4.93 14.89 -7.28
N LEU A 187 3.72 14.58 -6.78
CA LEU A 187 2.92 13.47 -7.31
C LEU A 187 2.56 13.68 -8.79
N GLU A 188 2.25 14.91 -9.19
CA GLU A 188 2.00 15.26 -10.60
C GLU A 188 3.26 15.13 -11.46
N GLU A 189 4.42 15.53 -10.95
CA GLU A 189 5.70 15.31 -11.64
C GLU A 189 5.95 13.81 -11.85
N VAL A 190 5.72 12.97 -10.84
CA VAL A 190 5.85 11.52 -10.95
C VAL A 190 4.86 10.94 -11.98
N ARG A 191 3.62 11.42 -11.99
CA ARG A 191 2.60 10.99 -12.97
C ARG A 191 2.98 11.35 -14.40
N GLY A 192 3.59 12.52 -14.61
CA GLY A 192 4.02 13.01 -15.92
C GLY A 192 5.36 12.43 -16.42
N TRP A 193 6.26 12.04 -15.51
CA TRP A 193 7.64 11.67 -15.83
C TRP A 193 7.79 10.50 -16.81
N TRP A 194 6.86 9.55 -16.83
CA TRP A 194 6.95 8.37 -17.69
C TRP A 194 6.52 8.61 -19.15
N ASN A 195 5.90 9.77 -19.43
CA ASN A 195 5.42 10.11 -20.78
C ASN A 195 6.45 10.89 -21.63
N THR A 196 7.70 10.98 -21.17
CA THR A 196 8.87 11.59 -21.84
C THR A 196 10.00 10.59 -22.00
#